data_AF-Q9KF07-F1
#
_entry.id   AF-Q9KF07-F1
#
_cell.length_a   1.000
_cell.length_b   1.000
_cell.length_c   1.000
_cell.angle_alpha   90.00
_cell.angle_beta   90.00
_cell.angle_gamma   90.00
#
_symmetry.space_group_name_H-M   'P 1'
#
loop_
_entity.id
_entity.type
_entity.pdbx_description
1 polymer ?
#
loop_
_entity_poly.entity_id
_entity_poly.type
_entity_poly.pdbx_seq_one_letter_code
_entity_poly.pdbx_strand_id
1 'polypeptide(L)'
;MIVKSFDPMNIVSFEERLLHKNFIKVSINNEDYLVRQPAIALCKSGLHNIKKLHIILNNEPIERKDSIIIDGIGVLKGRYMKKENVMHLYVD
;
A
#
# COMPACT_ATOMS: atom_id res chain seq x y z
N MET A 1 4.22 -8.51 -1.29
CA MET A 1 4.44 -7.40 -0.34
C MET A 1 4.39 -7.99 1.06
N ILE A 2 5.26 -7.55 1.97
CA ILE A 2 5.32 -8.07 3.33
C ILE A 2 4.98 -6.95 4.32
N VAL A 3 4.10 -7.21 5.27
CA VAL A 3 3.82 -6.28 6.37
C VAL A 3 4.97 -6.27 7.36
N LYS A 4 5.49 -5.08 7.67
CA LYS A 4 6.58 -4.89 8.64
C LYS A 4 6.09 -4.42 9.99
N SER A 5 5.09 -3.54 10.03
CA SER A 5 4.45 -3.12 11.26
C SER A 5 3.05 -2.56 11.03
N PHE A 6 2.19 -2.78 12.01
CA PHE A 6 0.86 -2.21 12.11
C PHE A 6 0.40 -2.29 13.57
N ASP A 7 -0.60 -1.50 13.92
CA ASP A 7 -1.31 -1.61 15.20
C ASP A 7 -2.58 -2.47 14.99
N PRO A 8 -2.78 -3.57 15.74
CA PRO A 8 -4.00 -4.37 15.66
C PRO A 8 -5.29 -3.56 15.92
N MET A 9 -5.26 -2.55 16.80
CA MET A 9 -6.41 -1.68 17.05
C MET A 9 -6.72 -0.74 15.87
N ASN A 10 -5.77 -0.62 14.95
CA ASN A 10 -5.88 0.18 13.73
C ASN A 10 -6.41 -0.62 12.52
N ILE A 11 -6.87 -1.86 12.72
CA ILE A 11 -7.35 -2.74 11.64
C ILE A 11 -8.85 -3.03 11.75
N VAL A 12 -9.53 -2.99 10.60
CA VAL A 12 -10.84 -3.64 10.41
C VAL A 12 -10.67 -4.73 9.37
N SER A 13 -11.01 -5.97 9.72
CA SER A 13 -10.96 -7.11 8.80
C SER A 13 -12.34 -7.38 8.20
N PHE A 14 -12.38 -7.64 6.90
CA PHE A 14 -13.56 -8.16 6.20
C PHE A 14 -13.09 -9.13 5.10
N GLU A 15 -13.42 -10.41 5.23
CA GLU A 15 -12.91 -11.47 4.36
C GLU A 15 -11.37 -11.45 4.26
N GLU A 16 -10.82 -11.42 3.04
CA GLU A 16 -9.38 -11.33 2.77
C GLU A 16 -8.85 -9.87 2.79
N ARG A 17 -9.65 -8.91 3.24
CA ARG A 17 -9.31 -7.48 3.21
C ARG A 17 -9.09 -6.93 4.61
N LEU A 18 -8.07 -6.10 4.75
CA LEU A 18 -7.73 -5.39 5.97
C LEU A 18 -7.72 -3.90 5.68
N LEU A 19 -8.61 -3.15 6.33
CA LEU A 19 -8.54 -1.70 6.38
C LEU A 19 -7.61 -1.27 7.49
N HIS A 20 -6.49 -0.67 7.14
CA HIS A 20 -5.60 0.03 8.05
C HIS A 20 -6.05 1.49 8.12
N LYS A 21 -6.55 1.97 9.27
CA LYS A 21 -7.18 3.30 9.37
C LYS A 21 -6.17 4.45 9.36
N ASN A 22 -5.06 4.28 10.07
CA ASN A 22 -4.08 5.34 10.34
C ASN A 22 -2.79 5.15 9.55
N PHE A 23 -2.17 3.97 9.65
CA PHE A 23 -0.97 3.66 8.90
C PHE A 23 -0.79 2.16 8.62
N ILE A 24 0.06 1.86 7.65
CA ILE A 24 0.66 0.54 7.46
C ILE A 24 2.12 0.71 7.01
N LYS A 25 3.03 -0.08 7.58
CA LYS A 25 4.41 -0.20 7.07
C LYS A 25 4.54 -1.48 6.25
N VAL A 26 4.88 -1.33 4.98
CA VAL A 26 5.00 -2.43 4.02
C VAL A 26 6.38 -2.45 3.38
N SER A 27 6.85 -3.63 3.04
CA SER A 27 8.06 -3.82 2.25
C SER A 27 7.68 -4.27 0.83
N ILE A 28 8.15 -3.51 -0.15
CA ILE A 28 7.94 -3.72 -1.58
C ILE A 28 9.32 -3.69 -2.24
N ASN A 29 9.70 -4.73 -2.98
CA ASN A 29 11.00 -4.81 -3.66
C ASN A 29 12.21 -4.50 -2.76
N ASN A 30 12.21 -5.01 -1.52
CA ASN A 30 13.22 -4.78 -0.48
C ASN A 30 13.36 -3.32 0.01
N GLU A 31 12.47 -2.41 -0.40
CA GLU A 31 12.36 -1.07 0.16
C GLU A 31 11.15 -1.01 1.11
N ASP A 32 11.34 -0.34 2.25
CA ASP A 32 10.31 -0.18 3.28
C ASP A 32 9.57 1.15 3.07
N TYR A 33 8.25 1.08 3.00
CA TYR A 33 7.36 2.22 2.81
C TYR A 33 6.40 2.36 3.99
N LEU A 34 6.31 3.58 4.52
CA LEU A 34 5.34 3.92 5.55
C LEU A 34 4.20 4.71 4.92
N VAL A 35 3.03 4.09 4.83
CA VAL A 35 1.81 4.73 4.32
C VAL A 35 1.07 5.30 5.52
N ARG A 36 1.08 6.62 5.71
CA ARG A 36 0.44 7.33 6.83
C ARG A 36 -0.96 7.82 6.51
N GLN A 37 -1.80 6.92 6.01
CA GLN A 37 -3.20 7.21 5.66
C GLN A 37 -4.02 5.92 5.65
N PRO A 38 -5.36 6.02 5.56
CA PRO A 38 -6.21 4.87 5.31
C PRO A 38 -5.78 4.09 4.06
N ALA A 39 -5.61 2.78 4.20
CA ALA A 39 -5.25 1.89 3.10
C ALA A 39 -5.91 0.52 3.25
N ILE A 40 -6.28 -0.11 2.13
CA ILE A 40 -6.86 -1.46 2.12
C ILE A 40 -5.82 -2.45 1.61
N ALA A 41 -5.44 -3.38 2.47
CA ALA A 41 -4.57 -4.49 2.12
C ALA A 41 -5.41 -5.73 1.78
N LEU A 42 -5.16 -6.32 0.60
CA LEU A 42 -5.70 -7.63 0.23
C LEU A 42 -4.66 -8.70 0.59
N CYS A 43 -4.99 -9.56 1.54
CA CYS A 43 -4.10 -10.58 2.07
C CYS A 43 -4.61 -11.98 1.70
N LYS A 44 -3.77 -12.81 1.08
CA LYS A 44 -4.09 -14.22 0.87
C LYS A 44 -3.51 -15.03 2.03
N SER A 45 -4.38 -15.59 2.87
CA SER A 45 -4.00 -16.47 3.99
C SER A 45 -3.12 -15.81 5.06
N GLY A 46 -3.69 -14.87 5.81
CA GLY A 46 -3.07 -14.27 7.00
C GLY A 46 -2.55 -12.83 6.79
N LEU A 47 -2.24 -12.15 7.89
CA LEU A 47 -1.97 -10.70 7.90
C LEU A 47 -0.63 -10.29 7.25
N HIS A 48 0.29 -11.23 7.02
CA HIS A 48 1.69 -10.92 6.70
C HIS A 48 1.95 -10.74 5.20
N ASN A 49 1.22 -11.47 4.35
CA ASN A 49 1.43 -11.50 2.91
C ASN A 49 0.36 -10.69 2.19
N ILE A 50 0.70 -9.46 1.85
CA ILE A 50 -0.17 -8.58 1.05
C ILE A 50 0.08 -8.87 -0.43
N LYS A 51 -1.00 -9.17 -1.15
CA LYS A 51 -1.01 -9.27 -2.61
C LYS A 51 -1.17 -7.93 -3.28
N LYS A 52 -2.02 -7.08 -2.70
CA LYS A 52 -2.41 -5.81 -3.29
C LYS A 52 -2.68 -4.79 -2.19
N LEU A 53 -2.15 -3.58 -2.36
CA LEU A 53 -2.44 -2.45 -1.49
C LEU A 53 -3.23 -1.41 -2.29
N HIS A 54 -4.41 -1.03 -1.80
CA HIS A 54 -5.22 0.05 -2.37
C HIS A 54 -5.03 1.29 -1.52
N ILE A 55 -4.65 2.37 -2.19
CA ILE A 55 -4.40 3.66 -1.59
C ILE A 55 -5.20 4.70 -2.38
N ILE A 56 -5.91 5.57 -1.66
CA ILE A 56 -6.59 6.71 -2.25
C ILE A 56 -5.57 7.85 -2.32
N LEU A 57 -5.36 8.40 -3.51
CA LEU A 57 -4.43 9.50 -3.70
C LEU A 57 -5.15 10.83 -3.51
N ASN A 58 -4.61 11.70 -2.65
CA ASN A 58 -5.14 13.06 -2.46
C ASN A 58 -4.69 14.00 -3.59
N ASN A 59 -3.48 13.78 -4.10
CA ASN A 59 -2.85 14.55 -5.16
C ASN A 59 -2.46 13.61 -6.30
N GLU A 60 -2.38 14.14 -7.51
CA GLU A 60 -1.84 13.36 -8.62
C GLU A 60 -0.38 12.97 -8.34
N PRO A 61 -0.02 11.69 -8.54
CA PRO A 61 1.34 11.25 -8.32
C PRO A 61 2.23 11.68 -9.48
N ILE A 62 3.53 11.87 -9.22
CA ILE A 62 4.50 12.27 -10.25
C ILE A 62 5.12 11.01 -10.86
N GLU A 63 4.74 10.70 -12.09
CA GLU A 63 5.33 9.60 -12.85
C GLU A 63 6.74 9.96 -13.35
N ARG A 64 7.67 9.02 -13.22
CA ARG A 64 9.01 9.04 -13.82
C ARG A 64 9.21 7.75 -14.60
N LYS A 65 10.28 7.72 -15.42
CA LYS A 65 10.59 6.60 -16.31
C LYS A 65 10.51 5.22 -15.63
N ASP A 66 11.01 5.09 -14.39
CA ASP A 66 11.11 3.82 -13.67
C ASP A 66 10.50 3.85 -12.25
N SER A 67 9.79 4.93 -11.90
CA SER A 67 9.28 5.12 -10.54
C SER A 67 8.09 6.06 -10.50
N ILE A 68 7.30 5.98 -9.44
CA ILE A 68 6.25 6.96 -9.16
C ILE A 68 6.47 7.62 -7.80
N ILE A 69 6.27 8.93 -7.74
CA ILE A 69 6.34 9.67 -6.49
C ILE A 69 4.92 9.89 -6.00
N ILE A 70 4.63 9.38 -4.80
CA ILE A 70 3.34 9.53 -4.15
C ILE A 70 3.53 10.41 -2.92
N ASP A 71 2.77 11.50 -2.86
CA ASP A 71 2.76 12.40 -1.72
C ASP A 71 2.41 11.63 -0.41
N GLY A 72 3.14 11.91 0.67
CA GLY A 72 2.99 11.21 1.95
C GLY A 72 3.51 9.77 2.02
N ILE A 73 4.03 9.19 0.92
CA ILE A 73 4.61 7.82 0.89
C ILE A 73 6.07 7.86 0.43
N GLY A 74 6.37 8.59 -0.64
CA GLY A 74 7.70 8.71 -1.23
C GLY A 74 7.81 8.14 -2.65
N VAL A 75 9.04 7.77 -3.03
CA VAL A 75 9.38 7.26 -4.36
C VAL A 75 9.18 5.75 -4.37
N LEU A 76 8.17 5.27 -5.09
CA LEU A 76 7.89 3.84 -5.22
C LEU A 76 8.46 3.32 -6.55
N LYS A 77 9.25 2.24 -6.45
CA LYS A 77 9.78 1.49 -7.59
C LYS A 77 9.05 0.16 -7.70
N GLY A 78 8.48 -0.14 -8.87
CA GLY A 78 7.80 -1.41 -9.12
C GLY A 78 6.56 -1.28 -9.99
N ARG A 79 5.80 -2.38 -10.13
CA ARG A 79 4.55 -2.39 -10.89
C ARG A 79 3.42 -1.74 -10.11
N TYR A 80 2.76 -0.77 -10.72
CA TYR A 80 1.57 -0.12 -10.20
C TYR A 80 0.52 0.03 -11.29
N MET A 81 -0.73 0.24 -10.88
CA MET A 81 -1.82 0.61 -11.78
C MET A 81 -2.63 1.75 -11.15
N LYS A 82 -2.71 2.88 -11.85
CA LYS A 82 -3.60 4.00 -11.49
C LYS A 82 -4.95 3.78 -12.17
N LYS A 83 -6.04 3.85 -11.41
CA LYS A 83 -7.40 3.88 -11.93
C LYS A 83 -8.11 5.06 -11.27
N GLU A 84 -8.30 6.15 -12.02
CA GLU A 84 -8.77 7.44 -11.50
C GLU A 84 -7.89 7.90 -10.32
N ASN A 85 -8.48 8.11 -9.14
CA ASN A 85 -7.80 8.54 -7.91
C ASN A 85 -7.33 7.37 -7.03
N VAL A 86 -7.51 6.13 -7.51
CA VAL A 86 -7.12 4.93 -6.77
C VAL A 86 -5.82 4.37 -7.35
N MET A 87 -4.85 4.18 -6.47
CA MET A 87 -3.60 3.52 -6.79
C MET A 87 -3.62 2.07 -6.33
N HIS A 88 -3.20 1.18 -7.21
CA HIS A 88 -3.03 -0.24 -6.93
C HIS A 88 -1.55 -0.60 -7.00
N LEU A 89 -0.99 -0.98 -5.85
CA LEU A 89 0.40 -1.44 -5.75
C LEU A 89 0.43 -2.97 -5.76
N TYR A 90 1.30 -3.52 -6.59
CA TYR A 90 1.50 -4.96 -6.78
C TYR A 90 2.93 -5.35 -6.41
N VAL A 91 3.10 -6.62 -6.07
CA VAL A 91 4.42 -7.24 -5.92
C VAL A 91 4.42 -8.48 -6.78
N ASP A 92 5.50 -8.64 -7.53
CA ASP A 92 5.75 -9.81 -8.37
C ASP A 92 6.13 -11.03 -7.56
#